data_AF-A0A8C1NBL2-F1
#
_entry.id   AF-A0A8C1NBL2-F1
#
_cell.length_a   1.000
_cell.length_b   1.000
_cell.length_c   1.000
_cell.angle_alpha   90.00
_cell.angle_beta   90.00
_cell.angle_gamma   90.00
#
_symmetry.space_group_name_H-M   'P 1'
#
loop_
_entity.id
_entity.type
_entity.pdbx_description
1 polymer ?
#
loop_
_entity_poly.entity_id
_entity_poly.type
_entity_poly.pdbx_seq_one_letter_code
_entity_poly.pdbx_strand_id
1 'polypeptide(L)'
;MLRTYRQIYLCHHKSCESYVVNAGGLFSIDKSYFYELGAYDPGLDVWGGENMEISFNIWMCGGEIEIIPCSRVGHIFRGDNPYNFPKNRVKTVERNLARVAEVWLDEYKELFYGHGYHHLLDKTEIGNLTEQIELRKKLKCKSFKWYLENVYPDLDAPLVKAEGLIFNVGTRKCFQHFSYTWLRMLRQNTSCLAPKEKQIIMEPCDITKPHLRWMHKSKGLVSTAQNLIYRDSTIDRSINKWCEWWDRKY
;
A
#
# COMPACT_ATOMS: atom_id res chain seq x y z
N MET A 1 -24.38 18.65 12.03
CA MET A 1 -23.76 18.85 13.35
C MET A 1 -22.31 18.40 13.22
N LEU A 2 -21.36 19.33 13.15
CA LEU A 2 -19.93 19.02 13.06
C LEU A 2 -19.49 18.42 14.40
N ARG A 3 -19.04 17.17 14.38
CA ARG A 3 -18.63 16.41 15.57
C ARG A 3 -17.14 16.64 15.87
N THR A 4 -16.77 17.89 16.16
CA THR A 4 -15.44 18.22 16.71
C THR A 4 -15.37 17.79 18.17
N TYR A 5 -14.91 16.56 18.40
CA TYR A 5 -14.66 16.05 19.75
C TYR A 5 -13.23 16.36 20.17
N ARG A 6 -13.08 17.14 21.25
CA ARG A 6 -11.76 17.45 21.85
C ARG A 6 -11.26 16.24 22.63
N GLN A 7 -10.03 15.82 22.38
CA GLN A 7 -9.39 14.75 23.12
C GLN A 7 -8.19 15.26 23.92
N ILE A 8 -7.88 14.52 24.98
CA ILE A 8 -6.86 14.79 26.00
C ILE A 8 -5.90 13.59 25.90
N TYR A 9 -4.58 13.72 25.94
CA TYR A 9 -3.72 14.77 26.48
C TYR A 9 -2.35 14.74 25.81
N LEU A 10 -1.54 15.79 26.08
CA LEU A 10 -0.08 15.88 26.27
C LEU A 10 0.31 17.38 25.98
N CYS A 11 0.94 17.80 24.86
CA CYS A 11 1.46 19.13 24.36
C CYS A 11 2.21 20.15 25.25
N HIS A 12 3.45 20.49 24.83
CA HIS A 12 4.05 21.79 25.15
C HIS A 12 5.09 22.27 24.11
N HIS A 13 4.89 23.50 23.63
CA HIS A 13 5.72 24.31 22.71
C HIS A 13 5.89 23.84 21.25
N LYS A 14 5.14 24.56 20.39
CA LYS A 14 4.92 24.38 18.95
C LYS A 14 3.97 23.20 18.64
N SER A 15 2.93 23.53 17.86
CA SER A 15 1.97 22.67 17.14
C SER A 15 1.81 21.22 17.59
N CYS A 16 0.58 20.82 17.94
CA CYS A 16 0.21 19.41 17.87
C CYS A 16 0.36 18.97 16.41
N GLU A 17 1.27 18.04 16.14
CA GLU A 17 1.45 17.43 14.84
C GLU A 17 0.46 16.26 14.73
N SER A 18 -0.38 16.25 13.69
CA SER A 18 -1.29 15.15 13.39
C SER A 18 -0.48 13.87 13.21
N TYR A 19 -0.79 12.83 13.98
CA TYR A 19 0.03 11.63 14.00
C TYR A 19 -0.58 10.54 13.13
N VAL A 20 0.15 10.19 12.09
CA VAL A 20 -0.36 9.38 11.00
C VAL A 20 -0.69 7.95 11.44
N VAL A 21 0.21 7.30 12.19
CA VAL A 21 0.00 5.94 12.73
C VAL A 21 0.43 5.88 14.19
N ASN A 22 -0.49 5.57 15.09
CA ASN A 22 -0.24 5.37 16.52
C ASN A 22 0.81 4.25 16.77
N ALA A 23 1.64 4.41 17.80
CA ALA A 23 2.51 3.35 18.31
C ALA A 23 1.72 2.20 19.00
N GLY A 24 0.45 2.43 19.33
CA GLY A 24 -0.52 1.42 19.79
C GLY A 24 -0.45 1.08 21.26
N GLY A 25 0.75 0.96 21.84
CA GLY A 25 0.90 0.51 23.24
C GLY A 25 0.41 1.50 24.31
N LEU A 26 0.30 2.80 23.99
CA LEU A 26 -0.13 3.86 24.91
C LEU A 26 -1.03 4.86 24.20
N PHE A 27 -2.32 4.85 24.53
CA PHE A 27 -3.30 5.85 24.08
C PHE A 27 -4.49 5.89 25.06
N SER A 28 -5.34 6.90 24.91
CA SER A 28 -6.66 6.97 25.54
C SER A 28 -7.70 7.13 24.45
N ILE A 29 -8.87 6.50 24.61
CA ILE A 29 -10.00 6.58 23.69
C ILE A 29 -11.29 6.56 24.49
N ASP A 30 -12.33 7.26 24.02
CA ASP A 30 -13.67 7.11 24.60
C ASP A 30 -14.14 5.65 24.45
N LYS A 31 -14.72 5.10 25.52
CA LYS A 31 -15.13 3.70 25.56
C LYS A 31 -16.24 3.41 24.55
N SER A 32 -17.24 4.29 24.44
CA SER A 32 -18.31 4.15 23.45
C SER A 32 -17.74 4.18 22.04
N TYR A 33 -16.92 5.19 21.72
CA TYR A 33 -16.31 5.34 20.41
C TYR A 33 -15.43 4.14 20.01
N PHE A 34 -14.63 3.58 20.93
CA PHE A 34 -13.85 2.38 20.67
C PHE A 34 -14.72 1.18 20.24
N TYR A 35 -15.86 0.96 20.89
CA TYR A 35 -16.80 -0.09 20.47
C TYR A 35 -17.63 0.27 19.23
N GLU A 36 -17.92 1.56 18.98
CA GLU A 36 -18.55 2.02 17.74
C GLU A 36 -17.65 1.76 16.52
N LEU A 37 -16.32 1.95 16.67
CA LEU A 37 -15.31 1.59 15.68
C LEU A 37 -15.09 0.06 15.53
N GLY A 38 -15.76 -0.77 16.31
CA GLY A 38 -15.66 -2.24 16.28
C GLY A 38 -14.56 -2.85 17.16
N ALA A 39 -13.94 -2.06 18.04
CA ALA A 39 -12.75 -2.43 18.82
C ALA A 39 -11.58 -2.85 17.90
N TYR A 40 -10.69 -3.74 18.38
CA TYR A 40 -9.67 -4.37 17.54
C TYR A 40 -10.24 -5.55 16.76
N ASP A 41 -9.68 -5.82 15.57
CA ASP A 41 -10.00 -7.04 14.83
C ASP A 41 -9.68 -8.32 15.64
N PRO A 42 -10.69 -9.13 16.04
CA PRO A 42 -10.48 -10.32 16.86
C PRO A 42 -9.76 -11.44 16.13
N GLY A 43 -9.54 -11.31 14.81
CA GLY A 43 -8.72 -12.22 14.03
C GLY A 43 -7.22 -11.87 13.99
N LEU A 44 -6.76 -10.84 14.71
CA LEU A 44 -5.33 -10.53 14.89
C LEU A 44 -4.73 -11.42 15.98
N ASP A 45 -3.60 -12.07 15.68
CA ASP A 45 -2.94 -13.00 16.59
C ASP A 45 -1.83 -12.32 17.41
N VAL A 46 -1.92 -12.40 18.73
CA VAL A 46 -0.90 -12.00 19.74
C VAL A 46 -0.45 -10.53 19.69
N TRP A 47 0.32 -10.13 18.68
CA TRP A 47 0.96 -8.82 18.57
C TRP A 47 1.43 -8.51 17.16
N GLY A 48 1.31 -7.24 16.76
CA GLY A 48 1.83 -6.65 15.54
C GLY A 48 0.71 -6.36 14.54
N GLY A 49 0.64 -5.12 14.07
CA GLY A 49 -0.35 -4.66 13.08
C GLY A 49 -1.61 -4.03 13.68
N GLU A 50 -1.96 -4.32 14.94
CA GLU A 50 -3.13 -3.75 15.62
C GLU A 50 -3.07 -2.23 15.72
N ASN A 51 -1.86 -1.68 15.86
CA ASN A 51 -1.62 -0.25 15.91
C ASN A 51 -1.85 0.44 14.54
N MET A 52 -1.59 -0.26 13.43
CA MET A 52 -1.89 0.21 12.08
C MET A 52 -3.38 0.10 11.78
N GLU A 53 -3.98 -1.04 12.12
CA GLU A 53 -5.42 -1.33 11.98
C GLU A 53 -6.27 -0.21 12.59
N ILE A 54 -6.12 0.02 13.90
CA ILE A 54 -6.89 1.05 14.60
C ILE A 54 -6.58 2.46 14.09
N SER A 55 -5.35 2.71 13.58
CA SER A 55 -5.00 4.03 13.05
C SER A 55 -5.70 4.32 11.73
N PHE A 56 -5.72 3.35 10.82
CA PHE A 56 -6.47 3.48 9.57
C PHE A 56 -7.98 3.55 9.82
N ASN A 57 -8.49 2.76 10.78
CA ASN A 57 -9.89 2.79 11.20
C ASN A 57 -10.29 4.19 11.70
N ILE A 58 -9.59 4.75 12.70
CA ILE A 58 -9.87 6.09 13.23
C ILE A 58 -9.85 7.15 12.12
N TRP A 59 -8.74 7.28 11.39
CA TRP A 59 -8.58 8.33 10.38
C TRP A 59 -9.58 8.20 9.22
N MET A 60 -9.76 6.98 8.68
CA MET A 60 -10.59 6.79 7.49
C MET A 60 -12.08 6.78 7.84
N CYS A 61 -12.47 6.46 9.07
CA CYS A 61 -13.86 6.45 9.52
C CYS A 61 -14.30 7.76 10.21
N GLY A 62 -13.46 8.81 10.17
CA GLY A 62 -13.85 10.19 10.53
C GLY A 62 -13.51 10.64 11.95
N GLY A 63 -12.59 9.94 12.63
CA GLY A 63 -11.85 10.45 13.78
C GLY A 63 -10.48 11.00 13.37
N GLU A 64 -9.72 11.42 14.37
CA GLU A 64 -8.38 12.02 14.21
C GLU A 64 -7.43 11.39 15.24
N ILE A 65 -6.13 11.36 14.93
CA ILE A 65 -5.09 10.89 15.86
C ILE A 65 -4.10 12.03 16.08
N GLU A 66 -4.04 12.49 17.32
CA GLU A 66 -3.16 13.58 17.70
C GLU A 66 -2.05 13.03 18.60
N ILE A 67 -0.77 13.31 18.27
CA ILE A 67 0.27 13.36 19.30
C ILE A 67 0.19 14.74 19.93
N ILE A 68 0.30 14.72 21.24
CA ILE A 68 0.43 15.89 22.06
C ILE A 68 1.80 15.65 22.81
N PRO A 69 2.74 16.63 22.97
CA PRO A 69 4.01 16.53 23.80
C PRO A 69 4.17 16.75 25.37
N CYS A 70 3.19 16.68 26.30
CA CYS A 70 3.38 16.95 27.77
C CYS A 70 2.94 15.90 28.85
N SER A 71 1.86 15.13 28.67
CA SER A 71 1.38 14.01 29.54
C SER A 71 2.32 12.80 29.42
N ARG A 72 3.56 13.01 29.85
CA ARG A 72 4.69 12.13 29.59
C ARG A 72 4.50 10.80 30.32
N VAL A 73 4.46 9.72 29.54
CA VAL A 73 4.51 8.35 30.06
C VAL A 73 5.80 7.70 29.56
N GLY A 74 6.61 7.17 30.48
CA GLY A 74 7.83 6.46 30.14
C GLY A 74 7.53 5.05 29.64
N HIS A 75 8.13 4.65 28.52
CA HIS A 75 8.08 3.30 28.00
C HIS A 75 9.48 2.69 27.95
N ILE A 76 9.66 1.48 28.51
CA ILE A 76 10.92 0.74 28.45
C ILE A 76 10.93 -0.06 27.14
N PHE A 77 11.59 0.50 26.13
CA PHE A 77 11.83 -0.20 24.86
C PHE A 77 12.71 -1.43 25.09
N ARG A 78 12.35 -2.54 24.44
CA ARG A 78 13.04 -3.83 24.51
C ARG A 78 13.50 -4.23 23.11
N GLY A 79 14.63 -4.93 23.00
CA GLY A 79 15.06 -5.52 21.72
C GLY A 79 14.15 -6.66 21.27
N ASP A 80 13.69 -7.47 22.23
CA ASP A 80 12.91 -8.69 21.96
C ASP A 80 11.54 -8.69 22.64
N ASN A 81 10.57 -9.33 21.98
CA ASN A 81 9.23 -9.57 22.52
C ASN A 81 9.24 -10.81 23.42
N PRO A 82 8.73 -10.74 24.67
CA PRO A 82 8.70 -11.86 25.61
C PRO A 82 7.52 -12.83 25.40
N TYR A 83 6.76 -12.67 24.31
CA TYR A 83 5.52 -13.41 24.08
C TYR A 83 5.78 -14.76 23.38
N ASN A 84 5.01 -15.78 23.78
CA ASN A 84 4.92 -17.03 23.03
C ASN A 84 3.99 -16.83 21.83
N PHE A 85 4.49 -17.12 20.62
CA PHE A 85 3.72 -17.01 19.39
C PHE A 85 3.21 -18.40 18.94
N PRO A 86 1.95 -18.55 18.47
CA PRO A 86 1.39 -19.85 18.04
C PRO A 86 2.15 -20.52 16.87
N LYS A 87 2.76 -19.72 16.01
CA LYS A 87 3.69 -20.16 14.94
C LYS A 87 5.10 -19.67 15.28
N ASN A 88 5.62 -18.71 14.53
CA ASN A 88 6.77 -17.89 14.91
C ASN A 88 6.37 -16.41 14.83
N ARG A 89 7.08 -15.54 15.57
CA ARG A 89 6.82 -14.09 15.62
C ARG A 89 6.64 -13.48 14.22
N VAL A 90 7.52 -13.83 13.29
CA VAL A 90 7.53 -13.29 11.92
C VAL A 90 6.21 -13.61 11.21
N LYS A 91 5.83 -14.89 11.02
CA LYS A 91 4.59 -15.24 10.30
C LYS A 91 3.33 -14.72 10.99
N THR A 92 3.31 -14.61 12.32
CA THR A 92 2.20 -13.99 13.05
C THR A 92 2.06 -12.51 12.69
N VAL A 93 3.16 -11.73 12.73
CA VAL A 93 3.15 -10.31 12.35
C VAL A 93 2.81 -10.13 10.86
N GLU A 94 3.39 -10.93 9.97
CA GLU A 94 3.13 -10.87 8.53
C GLU A 94 1.65 -11.16 8.20
N ARG A 95 1.07 -12.19 8.84
CA ARG A 95 -0.35 -12.53 8.73
C ARG A 95 -1.24 -11.39 9.22
N ASN A 96 -0.95 -10.81 10.38
CA ASN A 96 -1.72 -9.68 10.92
C ASN A 96 -1.66 -8.47 9.98
N LEU A 97 -0.46 -8.09 9.52
CA LEU A 97 -0.28 -7.01 8.56
C LEU A 97 -1.02 -7.28 7.23
N ALA A 98 -1.09 -8.53 6.77
CA ALA A 98 -1.87 -8.89 5.60
C ALA A 98 -3.39 -8.76 5.81
N ARG A 99 -3.91 -9.04 7.02
CA ARG A 99 -5.32 -8.74 7.36
C ARG A 99 -5.60 -7.24 7.27
N VAL A 100 -4.73 -6.41 7.87
CA VAL A 100 -4.81 -4.94 7.78
C VAL A 100 -4.74 -4.47 6.33
N ALA A 101 -3.81 -5.02 5.55
CA ALA A 101 -3.61 -4.68 4.14
C ALA A 101 -4.86 -4.96 3.30
N GLU A 102 -5.49 -6.11 3.48
CA GLU A 102 -6.68 -6.52 2.74
C GLU A 102 -7.92 -5.68 3.06
N VAL A 103 -8.10 -5.27 4.33
CA VAL A 103 -9.24 -4.48 4.80
C VAL A 103 -9.07 -3.00 4.52
N TRP A 104 -7.89 -2.43 4.72
CA TRP A 104 -7.69 -0.97 4.82
C TRP A 104 -6.90 -0.33 3.67
N LEU A 105 -6.01 -1.06 2.96
CA LEU A 105 -5.12 -0.45 1.97
C LEU A 105 -5.68 -0.40 0.53
N ASP A 106 -6.92 -0.84 0.29
CA ASP A 106 -7.57 -0.85 -1.04
C ASP A 106 -6.68 -1.46 -2.15
N GLU A 107 -6.40 -0.75 -3.24
CA GLU A 107 -5.43 -1.17 -4.28
C GLU A 107 -3.96 -1.10 -3.84
N TYR A 108 -3.63 -0.32 -2.81
CA TYR A 108 -2.25 -0.11 -2.33
C TYR A 108 -1.69 -1.32 -1.56
N LYS A 109 -2.51 -2.33 -1.23
CA LYS A 109 -2.00 -3.62 -0.73
C LYS A 109 -1.09 -4.36 -1.72
N GLU A 110 -1.16 -4.03 -3.01
CA GLU A 110 -0.18 -4.51 -3.99
C GLU A 110 1.25 -4.00 -3.70
N LEU A 111 1.38 -2.82 -3.08
CA LEU A 111 2.68 -2.32 -2.57
C LEU A 111 3.18 -3.24 -1.44
N PHE A 112 2.33 -3.48 -0.44
CA PHE A 112 2.62 -4.37 0.68
C PHE A 112 3.07 -5.76 0.21
N TYR A 113 2.26 -6.44 -0.61
CA TYR A 113 2.63 -7.76 -1.14
C TYR A 113 3.89 -7.71 -2.02
N GLY A 114 4.09 -6.62 -2.77
CA GLY A 114 5.28 -6.37 -3.58
C GLY A 114 6.59 -6.29 -2.78
N HIS A 115 6.54 -5.90 -1.51
CA HIS A 115 7.69 -5.73 -0.61
C HIS A 115 8.09 -7.02 0.16
N GLY A 116 7.78 -8.20 -0.40
CA GLY A 116 8.27 -9.50 0.09
C GLY A 116 7.18 -10.44 0.62
N TYR A 117 5.97 -9.95 0.86
CA TYR A 117 4.85 -10.75 1.40
C TYR A 117 4.07 -11.53 0.32
N HIS A 118 4.67 -11.75 -0.86
CA HIS A 118 4.07 -12.52 -1.96
C HIS A 118 3.59 -13.94 -1.57
N HIS A 119 4.17 -14.53 -0.52
CA HIS A 119 3.76 -15.84 -0.01
C HIS A 119 2.36 -15.84 0.65
N LEU A 120 1.83 -14.66 1.02
CA LEU A 120 0.48 -14.46 1.58
C LEU A 120 -0.57 -14.05 0.54
N LEU A 121 -0.25 -14.12 -0.76
CA LEU A 121 -1.23 -13.93 -1.84
C LEU A 121 -2.27 -15.06 -1.87
N ASP A 122 -1.91 -16.25 -1.37
CA ASP A 122 -2.88 -17.28 -1.03
C ASP A 122 -3.57 -16.90 0.29
N LYS A 123 -4.80 -16.41 0.18
CA LYS A 123 -5.56 -15.84 1.31
C LYS A 123 -6.07 -16.89 2.30
N THR A 124 -5.76 -18.17 2.11
CA THR A 124 -6.10 -19.22 3.09
C THR A 124 -5.45 -18.97 4.46
N GLU A 125 -4.23 -18.41 4.51
CA GLU A 125 -3.54 -18.13 5.79
C GLU A 125 -4.00 -16.84 6.51
N ILE A 126 -4.66 -15.90 5.83
CA ILE A 126 -5.12 -14.64 6.45
C ILE A 126 -6.48 -14.78 7.16
N GLY A 127 -7.21 -15.87 6.93
CA GLY A 127 -8.50 -16.16 7.58
C GLY A 127 -9.64 -15.25 7.11
N ASN A 128 -10.79 -15.33 7.78
CA ASN A 128 -11.98 -14.58 7.39
C ASN A 128 -11.85 -13.08 7.72
N LEU A 129 -12.28 -12.22 6.78
CA LEU A 129 -12.25 -10.76 6.88
C LEU A 129 -13.64 -10.12 6.73
N THR A 130 -14.70 -10.90 6.56
CA THR A 130 -16.06 -10.41 6.26
C THR A 130 -16.54 -9.39 7.29
N GLU A 131 -16.36 -9.65 8.59
CA GLU A 131 -16.80 -8.75 9.66
C GLU A 131 -16.11 -7.37 9.57
N GLN A 132 -14.80 -7.34 9.31
CA GLN A 132 -14.03 -6.10 9.17
C GLN A 132 -14.41 -5.32 7.90
N ILE A 133 -14.67 -6.03 6.80
CA ILE A 133 -15.11 -5.43 5.54
C ILE A 133 -16.52 -4.83 5.68
N GLU A 134 -17.45 -5.53 6.33
CA GLU A 134 -18.80 -5.01 6.59
C GLU A 134 -18.81 -3.88 7.62
N LEU A 135 -17.94 -3.91 8.63
CA LEU A 135 -17.72 -2.81 9.57
C LEU A 135 -17.26 -1.53 8.85
N ARG A 136 -16.22 -1.62 8.00
CA ARG A 136 -15.72 -0.49 7.21
C ARG A 136 -16.80 0.10 6.29
N LYS A 137 -17.64 -0.75 5.68
CA LYS A 137 -18.81 -0.32 4.91
C LYS A 137 -19.87 0.37 5.76
N LYS A 138 -20.23 -0.21 6.91
CA LYS A 138 -21.24 0.31 7.86
C LYS A 138 -20.87 1.71 8.37
N LEU A 139 -19.61 1.90 8.71
CA LEU A 139 -19.05 3.19 9.16
C LEU A 139 -18.84 4.20 8.01
N LYS A 140 -19.02 3.77 6.75
CA LYS A 140 -18.85 4.60 5.52
C LYS A 140 -17.48 5.25 5.41
N CYS A 141 -16.44 4.51 5.79
CA CYS A 141 -15.07 5.00 5.83
C CYS A 141 -14.55 5.37 4.44
N LYS A 142 -13.57 6.28 4.41
CA LYS A 142 -12.87 6.75 3.22
C LYS A 142 -11.97 5.66 2.61
N SER A 143 -11.45 5.93 1.42
CA SER A 143 -10.45 5.09 0.76
C SER A 143 -9.04 5.35 1.31
N PHE A 144 -8.12 4.41 1.12
CA PHE A 144 -6.72 4.60 1.46
C PHE A 144 -6.06 5.71 0.64
N LYS A 145 -6.53 5.90 -0.60
CA LYS A 145 -6.17 7.06 -1.41
C LYS A 145 -6.48 8.38 -0.69
N TRP A 146 -7.68 8.52 -0.12
CA TRP A 146 -8.04 9.72 0.65
C TRP A 146 -7.13 9.89 1.87
N TYR A 147 -6.78 8.81 2.57
CA TYR A 147 -5.84 8.84 3.70
C TYR A 147 -4.46 9.36 3.27
N LEU A 148 -3.90 8.87 2.16
CA LEU A 148 -2.64 9.40 1.63
C LEU A 148 -2.77 10.88 1.23
N GLU A 149 -3.87 11.29 0.58
CA GLU A 149 -4.06 12.67 0.12
C GLU A 149 -4.35 13.69 1.26
N ASN A 150 -4.87 13.24 2.41
CA ASN A 150 -5.40 14.14 3.46
C ASN A 150 -4.77 13.94 4.85
N VAL A 151 -4.16 12.78 5.12
CA VAL A 151 -3.57 12.44 6.42
C VAL A 151 -2.05 12.24 6.31
N TYR A 152 -1.56 11.62 5.22
CA TYR A 152 -0.12 11.42 5.00
C TYR A 152 0.39 11.89 3.62
N PRO A 153 0.20 13.18 3.27
CA PRO A 153 0.58 13.70 1.95
C PRO A 153 2.10 13.68 1.72
N ASP A 154 2.90 13.75 2.79
CA ASP A 154 4.37 13.74 2.73
C ASP A 154 4.97 12.34 2.53
N LEU A 155 4.14 11.29 2.49
CA LEU A 155 4.62 9.96 2.13
C LEU A 155 4.93 9.90 0.64
N ASP A 156 6.19 10.16 0.30
CA ASP A 156 6.76 9.84 -1.02
C ASP A 156 6.87 8.31 -1.17
N ALA A 157 5.70 7.68 -1.34
CA ALA A 157 5.59 6.29 -1.71
C ALA A 157 6.17 6.18 -3.13
N PRO A 158 7.31 5.48 -3.34
CA PRO A 158 7.91 5.39 -4.66
C PRO A 158 6.99 4.57 -5.54
N LEU A 159 6.06 5.23 -6.24
CA LEU A 159 5.04 4.55 -7.04
C LEU A 159 5.70 3.74 -8.17
N VAL A 160 6.89 4.14 -8.61
CA VAL A 160 7.70 3.49 -9.63
C VAL A 160 8.53 2.35 -9.01
N LYS A 161 8.37 1.14 -9.56
CA LYS A 161 9.16 -0.05 -9.23
C LYS A 161 10.42 -0.17 -10.10
N ALA A 162 10.32 0.26 -11.35
CA ALA A 162 11.44 0.34 -12.29
C ALA A 162 11.10 1.34 -13.40
N GLU A 163 12.12 1.92 -14.04
CA GLU A 163 11.95 2.83 -15.17
C GLU A 163 12.87 2.49 -16.37
N GLY A 164 12.35 2.61 -17.60
CA GLY A 164 13.09 2.27 -18.81
C GLY A 164 12.24 2.08 -20.07
N LEU A 165 12.85 1.52 -21.13
CA LEU A 165 12.20 1.25 -22.41
C LEU A 165 11.55 -0.15 -22.41
N ILE A 166 10.31 -0.26 -22.90
CA ILE A 166 9.69 -1.57 -23.17
C ILE A 166 10.23 -2.09 -24.51
N PHE A 167 10.64 -3.36 -24.57
CA PHE A 167 11.15 -3.97 -25.81
C PHE A 167 10.22 -5.10 -26.32
N ASN A 168 9.85 -5.02 -27.60
CA ASN A 168 9.13 -6.09 -28.28
C ASN A 168 10.12 -7.04 -28.96
N VAL A 169 10.28 -8.24 -28.40
CA VAL A 169 11.22 -9.24 -28.93
C VAL A 169 10.82 -9.75 -30.31
N GLY A 170 9.51 -9.89 -30.58
CA GLY A 170 9.00 -10.42 -31.85
C GLY A 170 9.21 -9.48 -33.03
N THR A 171 9.10 -8.16 -32.81
CA THR A 171 9.33 -7.13 -33.84
C THR A 171 10.71 -6.48 -33.76
N ARG A 172 11.49 -6.79 -32.73
CA ARG A 172 12.78 -6.16 -32.36
C ARG A 172 12.74 -4.64 -32.23
N LYS A 173 11.59 -4.06 -31.85
CA LYS A 173 11.41 -2.62 -31.65
C LYS A 173 11.46 -2.24 -30.18
N CYS A 174 12.25 -1.23 -29.85
CA CYS A 174 12.13 -0.48 -28.59
C CYS A 174 10.86 0.39 -28.69
N PHE A 175 9.98 0.33 -27.70
CA PHE A 175 8.90 1.30 -27.50
C PHE A 175 9.44 2.54 -26.76
N GLN A 176 8.54 3.48 -26.47
CA GLN A 176 8.83 4.66 -25.65
C GLN A 176 9.21 4.29 -24.21
N HIS A 177 9.60 5.30 -23.44
CA HIS A 177 9.97 5.20 -22.03
C HIS A 177 8.73 5.07 -21.15
N PHE A 178 8.74 4.09 -20.23
CA PHE A 178 7.68 3.83 -19.26
C PHE A 178 8.26 3.61 -17.86
N SER A 179 7.57 4.16 -16.87
CA SER A 179 7.76 3.83 -15.47
C SER A 179 6.80 2.67 -15.12
N TYR A 180 7.34 1.50 -14.79
CA TYR A 180 6.54 0.38 -14.28
C TYR A 180 6.29 0.58 -12.79
N THR A 181 5.03 0.69 -12.38
CA THR A 181 4.66 0.99 -11.00
C THR A 181 4.56 -0.27 -10.14
N TRP A 182 4.65 -0.12 -8.81
CA TRP A 182 4.37 -1.22 -7.87
C TRP A 182 2.90 -1.66 -7.90
N LEU A 183 1.99 -0.76 -8.27
CA LEU A 183 0.59 -1.07 -8.64
C LEU A 183 0.47 -1.80 -9.99
N ARG A 184 1.60 -2.21 -10.57
CA ARG A 184 1.76 -2.99 -11.80
C ARG A 184 1.30 -2.28 -13.07
N MET A 185 1.20 -0.95 -13.06
CA MET A 185 0.81 -0.16 -14.23
C MET A 185 2.06 0.26 -15.01
N LEU A 186 1.99 0.21 -16.34
CA LEU A 186 3.02 0.79 -17.21
C LEU A 186 2.61 2.22 -17.52
N ARG A 187 3.25 3.18 -16.87
CA ARG A 187 2.90 4.60 -16.86
C ARG A 187 3.84 5.41 -17.74
N GLN A 188 3.29 6.42 -18.41
CA GLN A 188 4.01 7.46 -19.11
C GLN A 188 3.31 8.80 -18.83
N ASN A 189 3.98 9.70 -18.10
CA ASN A 189 3.41 10.96 -17.59
C ASN A 189 2.10 10.75 -16.80
N THR A 190 0.94 11.06 -17.36
CA THR A 190 -0.40 10.89 -16.74
C THR A 190 -1.20 9.74 -17.35
N SER A 191 -0.65 9.05 -18.35
CA SER A 191 -1.33 8.01 -19.13
C SER A 191 -0.72 6.64 -18.87
N CYS A 192 -1.54 5.60 -18.91
CA CYS A 192 -1.18 4.23 -18.63
C CYS A 192 -1.51 3.33 -19.82
N LEU A 193 -0.65 2.33 -20.02
CA LEU A 193 -0.78 1.34 -21.08
C LEU A 193 -1.99 0.42 -20.81
N ALA A 194 -2.89 0.28 -21.78
CA ALA A 194 -4.14 -0.46 -21.64
C ALA A 194 -4.37 -1.44 -22.81
N PRO A 195 -4.79 -2.69 -22.54
CA PRO A 195 -5.22 -3.62 -23.58
C PRO A 195 -6.64 -3.24 -24.07
N LYS A 196 -6.82 -3.09 -25.38
CA LYS A 196 -8.12 -2.90 -26.03
C LYS A 196 -8.26 -3.85 -27.22
N GLU A 197 -9.01 -4.93 -27.00
CA GLU A 197 -9.24 -6.02 -27.97
C GLU A 197 -7.93 -6.60 -28.54
N LYS A 198 -7.53 -6.19 -29.75
CA LYS A 198 -6.30 -6.64 -30.44
C LYS A 198 -5.18 -5.60 -30.45
N GLN A 199 -5.40 -4.45 -29.82
CA GLN A 199 -4.46 -3.33 -29.78
C GLN A 199 -4.10 -2.96 -28.35
N ILE A 200 -3.01 -2.22 -28.20
CA ILE A 200 -2.61 -1.57 -26.96
C ILE A 200 -2.78 -0.06 -27.18
N ILE A 201 -3.45 0.60 -26.24
CA ILE A 201 -3.69 2.04 -26.26
C ILE A 201 -3.12 2.70 -25.00
N MET A 202 -3.07 4.02 -25.01
CA MET A 202 -2.84 4.83 -23.82
C MET A 202 -4.18 5.42 -23.35
N GLU A 203 -4.52 5.25 -22.08
CA GLU A 203 -5.66 5.93 -21.44
C GLU A 203 -5.20 6.62 -20.14
N PRO A 204 -5.97 7.56 -19.56
CA PRO A 204 -5.61 8.18 -18.29
C PRO A 204 -5.40 7.14 -17.19
N CYS A 205 -4.30 7.27 -16.43
CA CYS A 205 -3.98 6.34 -15.34
C CYS A 205 -5.05 6.39 -14.25
N ASP A 206 -5.64 5.25 -13.96
CA ASP A 206 -6.58 5.06 -12.86
C ASP A 206 -6.29 3.72 -12.16
N ILE A 207 -5.81 3.83 -10.92
CA ILE A 207 -5.35 2.71 -10.10
C ILE A 207 -6.48 1.73 -9.72
N THR A 208 -7.73 2.18 -9.81
CA THR A 208 -8.93 1.36 -9.55
C THR A 208 -9.25 0.41 -10.70
N LYS A 209 -8.77 0.70 -11.93
CA LYS A 209 -9.04 -0.10 -13.13
C LYS A 209 -8.13 -1.35 -13.18
N PRO A 210 -8.69 -2.57 -13.13
CA PRO A 210 -7.87 -3.79 -13.12
C PRO A 210 -7.19 -4.07 -14.47
N HIS A 211 -7.74 -3.62 -15.61
CA HIS A 211 -7.15 -3.85 -16.93
C HIS A 211 -5.86 -3.07 -17.19
N LEU A 212 -5.55 -2.06 -16.37
CA LEU A 212 -4.30 -1.31 -16.43
C LEU A 212 -3.14 -1.99 -15.69
N ARG A 213 -3.36 -3.18 -15.11
CA ARG A 213 -2.36 -3.93 -14.33
C ARG A 213 -1.70 -5.02 -15.19
N TRP A 214 -0.38 -4.94 -15.34
CA TRP A 214 0.44 -5.81 -16.18
C TRP A 214 1.32 -6.72 -15.32
N MET A 215 1.32 -8.03 -15.56
CA MET A 215 2.12 -8.96 -14.77
C MET A 215 3.36 -9.44 -15.50
N HIS A 216 4.54 -9.23 -14.91
CA HIS A 216 5.79 -9.80 -15.40
C HIS A 216 5.89 -11.30 -15.04
N LYS A 217 5.89 -12.16 -16.05
CA LYS A 217 6.24 -13.59 -15.94
C LYS A 217 7.68 -13.80 -16.42
N SER A 218 8.25 -14.97 -16.16
CA SER A 218 9.61 -15.36 -16.60
C SER A 218 9.85 -15.35 -18.12
N LYS A 219 8.80 -15.16 -18.93
CA LYS A 219 8.87 -15.01 -20.40
C LYS A 219 8.46 -13.60 -20.91
N GLY A 220 8.24 -12.64 -20.01
CA GLY A 220 7.79 -11.29 -20.32
C GLY A 220 6.56 -10.84 -19.53
N LEU A 221 6.21 -9.56 -19.69
CA LEU A 221 4.91 -8.99 -19.32
C LEU A 221 3.79 -9.62 -20.12
N VAL A 222 2.69 -9.92 -19.43
CA VAL A 222 1.44 -10.40 -20.01
C VAL A 222 0.32 -9.44 -19.66
N SER A 223 -0.33 -8.90 -20.69
CA SER A 223 -1.79 -8.76 -20.73
C SER A 223 -2.34 -9.74 -21.77
N THR A 224 -3.65 -9.90 -21.85
CA THR A 224 -4.36 -10.98 -22.58
C THR A 224 -4.15 -11.07 -24.10
N ALA A 225 -3.25 -10.26 -24.70
CA ALA A 225 -3.02 -10.26 -26.15
C ALA A 225 -1.56 -10.21 -26.64
N GLN A 226 -0.54 -9.84 -25.83
CA GLN A 226 0.83 -9.66 -26.34
C GLN A 226 1.95 -9.97 -25.32
N ASN A 227 2.99 -10.65 -25.80
CA ASN A 227 4.26 -10.93 -25.10
C ASN A 227 5.18 -9.70 -25.18
N LEU A 228 5.03 -8.73 -24.27
CA LEU A 228 5.97 -7.61 -24.13
C LEU A 228 7.07 -8.01 -23.13
N ILE A 229 8.30 -7.48 -23.25
CA ILE A 229 9.32 -7.64 -22.22
C ILE A 229 9.78 -6.26 -21.74
N TYR A 230 9.77 -6.08 -20.43
CA TYR A 230 10.31 -4.90 -19.76
C TYR A 230 11.72 -5.23 -19.26
N ARG A 231 12.67 -4.30 -19.43
CA ARG A 231 14.04 -4.42 -18.90
C ARG A 231 14.39 -3.16 -18.12
N ASP A 232 14.94 -3.38 -16.93
CA ASP A 232 15.35 -2.32 -16.01
C ASP A 232 16.61 -1.61 -16.53
N SER A 233 16.57 -0.28 -16.63
CA SER A 233 17.70 0.53 -17.09
C SER A 233 18.77 0.76 -16.02
N THR A 234 18.44 0.58 -14.73
CA THR A 234 19.34 0.91 -13.61
C THR A 234 20.41 -0.16 -13.37
N ILE A 235 20.14 -1.42 -13.75
CA ILE A 235 21.02 -2.57 -13.49
C ILE A 235 21.97 -2.85 -14.68
N ASP A 236 21.58 -2.53 -15.91
CA ASP A 236 22.31 -2.96 -17.12
C ASP A 236 22.81 -1.81 -18.00
N ARG A 237 24.03 -1.33 -17.69
CA ARG A 237 24.78 -0.35 -18.52
C ARG A 237 25.06 -0.81 -19.96
N SER A 238 24.80 -2.07 -20.33
CA SER A 238 25.03 -2.55 -21.69
C SER A 238 23.86 -2.30 -22.65
N ILE A 239 22.64 -2.05 -22.15
CA ILE A 239 21.43 -1.99 -22.98
C ILE A 239 21.22 -0.65 -23.69
N ASN A 240 21.65 0.48 -23.13
CA ASN A 240 21.55 1.79 -23.83
C ASN A 240 22.19 1.74 -25.23
N LYS A 241 23.29 0.98 -25.38
CA LYS A 241 23.98 0.78 -26.67
C LYS A 241 23.14 0.05 -27.73
N TRP A 242 22.11 -0.71 -27.37
CA TRP A 242 21.33 -1.51 -28.33
C TRP A 242 20.20 -0.74 -29.01
N CYS A 243 19.49 0.15 -28.30
CA CYS A 243 18.53 1.05 -28.97
C CYS A 243 19.25 2.23 -29.65
N GLU A 244 20.32 2.79 -29.06
CA GLU A 244 21.11 3.89 -29.67
C GLU A 244 21.78 3.51 -31.01
N TRP A 245 22.00 2.22 -31.29
CA TRP A 245 22.63 1.78 -32.54
C TRP A 245 21.70 1.85 -33.76
N TRP A 246 20.39 1.97 -33.55
CA TRP A 246 19.40 2.01 -34.65
C TRP A 246 19.09 3.42 -35.16
N ASP A 247 19.23 4.46 -34.35
CA ASP A 247 19.00 5.87 -34.75
C ASP A 247 20.19 6.49 -35.53
N ARG A 248 21.14 5.68 -36.02
CA ARG A 248 22.26 6.14 -36.87
C ARG A 248 22.33 5.48 -38.25
N LYS A 249 21.26 4.80 -38.69
CA LYS A 249 21.15 4.28 -40.07
C LYS A 249 19.71 4.33 -40.61
N TYR A 250 19.17 5.54 -40.76
CA TYR A 250 18.39 5.98 -41.94
C TYR A 250 18.58 7.48 -42.13
#